data_AF-A0A1I6SF26-F1
#
_entry.id   AF-A0A1I6SF26-F1
#
_cell.length_a   1.000
_cell.length_b   1.000
_cell.length_c   1.000
_cell.angle_alpha   90.00
_cell.angle_beta   90.00
_cell.angle_gamma   90.00
#
_symmetry.space_group_name_H-M   'P 1'
#
loop_
_entity.id
_entity.type
_entity.pdbx_description
1 polymer ?
#
loop_
_entity_poly.entity_id
_entity_poly.type
_entity_poly.pdbx_seq_one_letter_code
_entity_poly.pdbx_strand_id
1 'polypeptide(L)'
;MFGLRRIGKSTLRRHLQEVLAAEGRQVAFIDGQGLHSLAAFLSGLSSETGQDGGLWGRALKAVASGPAQKTLAALGQGEKLEAAALSAYWQHVATAIKAALADGARPVLIVDEFSYLIQNMVNGDGAEDVDRLLGSMREWREAGMQMLLTGSIGVTQLARRQGLNLEHLNDLQQFSVPELTDEEARQFIASATYRAGPRWTEKHTEAFMAECSALYPCFLVKGLQEVGTEYPVTPEQFANVFELRVRPDLHADFYEQFNKRFHQYRSLSRNELTGLILPALKTIMTAEGSTEQGELLVREPFTRVDLDVALGMLVEDGFAHFSEDREGNRFWKPGSRLAHNWWRRAKLL
;
A
#
# COMPACT_ATOMS: atom_id res chain seq x y z
N MET A 1 -3.65 -1.20 0.93
CA MET A 1 -3.21 0.19 0.63
C MET A 1 -1.79 0.19 0.07
N PHE A 2 -1.64 -0.08 -1.22
CA PHE A 2 -0.35 -0.08 -1.92
C PHE A 2 -0.25 1.14 -2.83
N GLY A 3 0.95 1.68 -3.02
CA GLY A 3 1.12 2.87 -3.86
C GLY A 3 2.42 3.62 -3.57
N LEU A 4 2.64 4.74 -4.26
CA LEU A 4 3.86 5.55 -4.23
C LEU A 4 4.25 5.99 -2.81
N ARG A 5 5.55 6.17 -2.54
CA ARG A 5 6.01 6.75 -1.27
C ARG A 5 5.62 8.22 -1.21
N ARG A 6 5.47 8.74 0.01
CA ARG A 6 5.19 10.17 0.30
C ARG A 6 3.83 10.72 -0.18
N ILE A 7 2.89 9.85 -0.60
CA ILE A 7 1.54 10.28 -0.99
C ILE A 7 0.54 10.42 0.18
N GLY A 8 0.96 10.16 1.42
CA GLY A 8 0.10 10.31 2.61
C GLY A 8 -0.42 9.00 3.24
N LYS A 9 -0.03 7.82 2.72
CA LYS A 9 -0.42 6.51 3.29
C LYS A 9 -0.19 6.40 4.81
N SER A 10 1.02 6.76 5.27
CA SER A 10 1.37 6.67 6.70
C SER A 10 0.58 7.66 7.56
N THR A 11 0.22 8.82 7.02
CA THR A 11 -0.63 9.80 7.71
C THR A 11 -2.05 9.27 7.88
N LEU A 12 -2.65 8.74 6.81
CA LEU A 12 -3.99 8.14 6.87
C LEU A 12 -4.03 6.93 7.80
N ARG A 13 -3.00 6.08 7.77
CA ARG A 13 -2.86 4.95 8.68
C ARG A 13 -2.83 5.41 10.14
N ARG A 14 -2.02 6.42 10.46
CA ARG A 14 -1.93 6.95 11.83
C ARG A 14 -3.28 7.52 12.29
N HIS A 15 -3.95 8.28 11.42
CA HIS A 15 -5.29 8.78 11.72
C HIS A 15 -6.29 7.65 11.99
N LEU A 16 -6.25 6.57 11.20
CA LEU A 16 -7.08 5.38 11.45
C LEU A 16 -6.76 4.75 12.82
N GLN A 17 -5.48 4.66 13.21
CA GLN A 17 -5.09 4.15 14.53
C GLN A 17 -5.70 5.01 15.66
N GLU A 18 -5.65 6.33 15.52
CA GLU A 18 -6.21 7.28 16.49
C GLU A 18 -7.74 7.12 16.61
N VAL A 19 -8.44 7.02 15.48
CA VAL A 19 -9.91 6.81 15.45
C VAL A 19 -10.30 5.49 16.10
N LEU A 20 -9.64 4.39 15.72
CA LEU A 20 -9.93 3.07 16.28
C LEU A 20 -9.64 3.01 17.79
N ALA A 21 -8.56 3.65 18.24
CA ALA A 21 -8.25 3.75 19.66
C ALA A 21 -9.31 4.56 20.42
N ALA A 22 -9.81 5.65 19.85
CA ALA A 22 -10.89 6.45 20.45
C ALA A 22 -12.22 5.66 20.55
N GLU A 23 -12.45 4.70 19.65
CA GLU A 23 -13.57 3.76 19.70
C GLU A 23 -13.34 2.57 20.66
N GLY A 24 -12.19 2.53 21.35
CA GLY A 24 -11.84 1.44 22.26
C GLY A 24 -11.50 0.12 21.53
N ARG A 25 -11.22 0.18 20.22
CA ARG A 25 -10.86 -1.00 19.43
C ARG A 25 -9.39 -1.35 19.62
N GLN A 26 -9.10 -2.63 19.80
CA GLN A 26 -7.73 -3.12 19.85
C GLN A 26 -7.12 -3.07 18.44
N VAL A 27 -5.97 -2.40 18.32
CA VAL A 27 -5.21 -2.31 17.07
C VAL A 27 -3.84 -2.92 17.30
N ALA A 28 -3.46 -3.88 16.46
CA ALA A 28 -2.12 -4.44 16.43
C ALA A 28 -1.34 -3.83 15.27
N PHE A 29 -0.28 -3.10 15.57
CA PHE A 29 0.54 -2.44 14.55
C PHE A 29 1.88 -3.15 14.38
N ILE A 30 2.15 -3.60 13.16
CA ILE A 30 3.38 -4.30 12.81
C ILE A 30 4.11 -3.50 11.73
N ASP A 31 5.34 -3.05 12.04
CA ASP A 31 6.26 -2.51 11.04
C ASP A 31 7.01 -3.66 10.35
N GLY A 32 6.62 -3.95 9.12
CA GLY A 32 7.19 -5.05 8.34
C GLY A 32 8.63 -4.82 7.89
N GLN A 33 9.15 -3.58 7.89
CA GLN A 33 10.49 -3.29 7.39
C GLN A 33 11.60 -3.88 8.28
N GLY A 34 11.36 -3.97 9.58
CA GLY A 34 12.33 -4.49 10.56
C GLY A 34 12.23 -6.00 10.83
N LEU A 35 11.30 -6.69 10.18
CA LEU A 35 11.01 -8.10 10.46
C LEU A 35 11.54 -9.00 9.34
N HIS A 36 12.19 -10.09 9.76
CA HIS A 36 12.91 -11.00 8.86
C HIS A 36 12.48 -12.46 8.96
N SER A 37 11.52 -12.79 9.83
CA SER A 37 11.01 -14.14 9.97
C SER A 37 9.56 -14.19 10.42
N LEU A 38 8.92 -15.33 10.15
CA LEU A 38 7.59 -15.67 10.62
C LEU A 38 7.50 -15.63 12.15
N ALA A 39 8.55 -16.10 12.83
CA ALA A 39 8.62 -16.04 14.29
C ALA A 39 8.59 -14.59 14.78
N ALA A 40 9.37 -13.70 14.16
CA ALA A 40 9.40 -12.29 14.53
C ALA A 40 8.05 -11.60 14.28
N PHE A 41 7.37 -11.95 13.19
CA PHE A 41 6.00 -11.47 12.90
C PHE A 41 5.00 -11.91 13.98
N LEU A 42 4.99 -13.19 14.35
CA LEU A 42 4.06 -13.71 15.36
C LEU A 42 4.35 -13.16 16.76
N SER A 43 5.62 -13.01 17.14
CA SER A 43 5.99 -12.37 18.41
C SER A 43 5.50 -10.92 18.45
N GLY A 44 5.64 -10.17 17.34
CA GLY A 44 5.08 -8.82 17.21
C GLY A 44 3.56 -8.81 17.32
N LEU A 45 2.87 -9.74 16.65
CA LEU A 45 1.41 -9.87 16.76
C LEU A 45 1.00 -10.18 18.21
N SER A 46 1.73 -11.05 18.89
CA SER A 46 1.46 -11.38 20.29
C SER A 46 1.66 -10.18 21.20
N SER A 47 2.73 -9.40 21.03
CA SER A 47 3.01 -8.24 21.89
C SER A 47 1.93 -7.17 21.74
N GLU A 48 1.44 -6.98 20.52
CA GLU A 48 0.43 -5.97 20.19
C GLU A 48 -1.00 -6.41 20.57
N THR A 49 -1.27 -7.72 20.58
CA THR A 49 -2.62 -8.24 20.87
C THR A 49 -2.85 -8.71 22.31
N GLY A 50 -1.80 -8.67 23.14
CA GLY A 50 -1.86 -8.88 24.59
C GLY A 50 -2.09 -10.34 25.03
N GLN A 51 -1.56 -10.67 26.20
CA GLN A 51 -1.68 -12.00 26.82
C GLN A 51 -3.04 -12.18 27.52
N ASP A 52 -3.35 -11.40 28.55
CA ASP A 52 -4.57 -11.63 29.34
C ASP A 52 -5.83 -11.05 28.69
N GLY A 53 -6.80 -11.91 28.36
CA GLY A 53 -8.10 -11.53 27.78
C GLY A 53 -8.08 -11.09 26.31
N GLY A 54 -6.89 -10.76 25.79
CA GLY A 54 -6.62 -10.44 24.38
C GLY A 54 -6.59 -11.66 23.46
N LEU A 55 -6.30 -11.41 22.17
CA LEU A 55 -6.27 -12.46 21.14
C LEU A 55 -5.31 -13.60 21.53
N TRP A 56 -4.10 -13.25 22.00
CA TRP A 56 -3.06 -14.23 22.23
C TRP A 56 -3.36 -15.18 23.40
N GLY A 57 -3.86 -14.66 24.52
CA GLY A 57 -4.26 -15.54 25.63
C GLY A 57 -5.45 -16.43 25.31
N ARG A 58 -6.40 -15.94 24.49
CA ARG A 58 -7.48 -16.78 23.99
C ARG A 58 -6.96 -17.88 23.07
N ALA A 59 -6.00 -17.56 22.20
CA ALA A 59 -5.34 -18.56 21.37
C ALA A 59 -4.61 -19.61 22.23
N LEU A 60 -3.88 -19.18 23.26
CA LEU A 60 -3.22 -20.09 24.23
C LEU A 60 -4.18 -21.03 24.95
N LYS A 61 -5.39 -20.55 25.28
CA LYS A 61 -6.45 -21.37 25.90
C LYS A 61 -7.12 -22.33 24.92
N ALA A 62 -7.12 -21.99 23.62
CA ALA A 62 -7.73 -22.82 22.58
C ALA A 62 -6.85 -24.01 22.16
N VAL A 63 -5.53 -23.96 22.42
CA VAL A 63 -4.61 -25.05 22.09
C VAL A 63 -4.57 -26.09 23.20
N ALA A 64 -4.71 -27.37 22.85
CA ALA A 64 -4.53 -28.48 23.78
C ALA A 64 -3.11 -28.49 24.36
N SER A 65 -2.98 -28.91 25.62
CA SER A 65 -1.70 -29.01 26.31
C SER A 65 -0.71 -29.90 25.54
N GLY A 66 0.42 -29.34 25.12
CA GLY A 66 1.38 -30.04 24.29
C GLY A 66 2.45 -29.14 23.67
N PRO A 67 3.25 -29.66 22.73
CA PRO A 67 4.33 -28.91 22.09
C PRO A 67 3.87 -27.62 21.40
N ALA A 68 2.73 -27.65 20.70
CA ALA A 68 2.18 -26.45 20.05
C ALA A 68 1.81 -25.34 21.04
N GLN A 69 1.24 -25.69 22.20
CA GLN A 69 0.94 -24.71 23.25
C GLN A 69 2.24 -24.11 23.82
N LYS A 70 3.29 -24.91 23.99
CA LYS A 70 4.61 -24.42 24.42
C LYS A 70 5.23 -23.47 23.41
N THR A 71 5.16 -23.80 22.11
CA THR A 71 5.63 -22.92 21.03
C THR A 71 4.87 -21.59 21.04
N LEU A 72 3.54 -21.63 21.17
CA LEU A 72 2.71 -20.42 21.24
C LEU A 72 3.01 -19.59 22.49
N ALA A 73 3.26 -20.24 23.63
CA ALA A 73 3.63 -19.55 24.87
C ALA A 73 5.00 -18.88 24.76
N ALA A 74 5.98 -19.57 24.17
CA ALA A 74 7.33 -19.06 23.93
C ALA A 74 7.31 -17.82 23.01
N LEU A 75 6.56 -17.88 21.91
CA LEU A 75 6.31 -16.71 21.04
C LEU A 75 5.74 -15.52 21.83
N GLY A 76 4.77 -15.79 22.70
CA GLY A 76 4.13 -14.74 23.50
C GLY A 76 5.01 -14.12 24.57
N GLN A 77 6.06 -14.83 24.98
CA GLN A 77 7.08 -14.34 25.91
C GLN A 77 8.26 -13.68 25.16
N GLY A 78 8.21 -13.61 23.83
CA GLY A 78 9.28 -13.05 23.01
C GLY A 78 10.52 -13.93 22.95
N GLU A 79 10.40 -15.22 23.26
CA GLU A 79 11.52 -16.16 23.14
C GLU A 79 11.94 -16.35 21.69
N LYS A 80 13.25 -16.53 21.47
CA LYS A 80 13.77 -16.89 20.15
C LYS A 80 13.45 -18.36 19.88
N LEU A 81 12.63 -18.60 18.87
CA LEU A 81 12.34 -19.94 18.38
C LEU A 81 13.15 -20.24 17.13
N GLU A 82 13.64 -21.48 17.06
CA GLU A 82 14.20 -22.05 15.84
C GLU A 82 13.11 -22.13 14.76
N ALA A 83 13.45 -21.77 13.52
CA ALA A 83 12.51 -21.76 12.40
C ALA A 83 11.84 -23.13 12.19
N ALA A 84 12.60 -24.22 12.33
CA ALA A 84 12.09 -25.58 12.22
C ALA A 84 11.03 -25.93 13.28
N ALA A 85 11.20 -25.41 14.51
CA ALA A 85 10.23 -25.63 15.58
C ALA A 85 8.92 -24.89 15.29
N LEU A 86 8.98 -23.66 14.78
CA LEU A 86 7.79 -22.92 14.39
C LEU A 86 7.09 -23.55 13.19
N SER A 87 7.84 -23.91 12.15
CA SER A 87 7.30 -24.55 10.94
C SER A 87 6.56 -25.85 11.27
N ALA A 88 7.09 -26.68 12.19
CA ALA A 88 6.45 -27.92 12.63
C ALA A 88 5.09 -27.73 13.32
N TYR A 89 4.87 -26.60 14.00
CA TYR A 89 3.64 -26.33 14.76
C TYR A 89 2.80 -25.19 14.18
N TRP A 90 3.18 -24.67 13.01
CA TRP A 90 2.54 -23.52 12.37
C TRP A 90 1.02 -23.66 12.26
N GLN A 91 0.52 -24.77 11.73
CA GLN A 91 -0.92 -24.99 11.55
C GLN A 91 -1.68 -24.95 12.88
N HIS A 92 -1.09 -25.43 13.97
CA HIS A 92 -1.71 -25.39 15.29
C HIS A 92 -1.78 -23.95 15.82
N VAL A 93 -0.71 -23.17 15.64
CA VAL A 93 -0.68 -21.74 15.99
C VAL A 93 -1.72 -20.95 15.19
N ALA A 94 -1.77 -21.16 13.88
CA ALA A 94 -2.73 -20.50 13.00
C ALA A 94 -4.19 -20.83 13.36
N THR A 95 -4.46 -22.11 13.64
CA THR A 95 -5.79 -22.58 14.07
C THR A 95 -6.19 -22.00 15.42
N ALA A 96 -5.24 -21.85 16.35
CA ALA A 96 -5.48 -21.23 17.65
C ALA A 96 -5.90 -19.77 17.53
N ILE A 97 -5.21 -19.01 16.70
CA ILE A 97 -5.55 -17.60 16.41
C ILE A 97 -6.95 -17.52 15.79
N LYS A 98 -7.26 -18.39 14.82
CA LYS A 98 -8.59 -18.48 14.22
C LYS A 98 -9.69 -18.76 15.25
N ALA A 99 -9.47 -19.73 16.15
CA ALA A 99 -10.41 -20.06 17.22
C ALA A 99 -10.61 -18.88 18.18
N ALA A 100 -9.54 -18.17 18.55
CA ALA A 100 -9.61 -16.98 19.40
C ALA A 100 -10.42 -15.84 18.77
N LEU A 101 -10.31 -15.65 17.45
CA LEU A 101 -11.11 -14.68 16.70
C LEU A 101 -12.60 -15.05 16.71
N ALA A 102 -12.91 -16.34 16.49
CA ALA A 102 -14.28 -16.85 16.53
C ALA A 102 -14.94 -16.72 17.91
N ASP A 103 -14.14 -16.78 18.99
CA ASP A 103 -14.55 -16.55 20.38
C ASP A 103 -14.80 -15.06 20.72
N GLY A 104 -14.65 -14.16 19.75
CA GLY A 104 -15.02 -12.76 19.86
C GLY A 104 -13.85 -11.78 20.04
N ALA A 105 -12.59 -12.23 19.95
CA ALA A 105 -11.48 -11.30 19.75
C ALA A 105 -11.60 -10.68 18.35
N ARG A 106 -11.63 -9.35 18.26
CA ARG A 106 -11.74 -8.65 16.97
C ARG A 106 -10.74 -7.50 16.84
N PRO A 107 -9.42 -7.78 16.96
CA PRO A 107 -8.42 -6.76 16.75
C PRO A 107 -8.39 -6.32 15.28
N VAL A 108 -7.94 -5.10 15.04
CA VAL A 108 -7.52 -4.64 13.71
C VAL A 108 -6.03 -4.87 13.58
N LEU A 109 -5.60 -5.70 12.64
CA LEU A 109 -4.19 -5.88 12.31
C LEU A 109 -3.77 -4.88 11.24
N ILE A 110 -2.78 -4.04 11.53
CA ILE A 110 -2.16 -3.15 10.56
C ILE A 110 -0.73 -3.63 10.32
N VAL A 111 -0.39 -3.96 9.07
CA VAL A 111 0.97 -4.32 8.68
C VAL A 111 1.50 -3.28 7.70
N ASP A 112 2.48 -2.50 8.15
CA ASP A 112 3.16 -1.51 7.33
C ASP A 112 4.28 -2.16 6.51
N GLU A 113 4.47 -1.69 5.27
CA GLU A 113 5.47 -2.25 4.35
C GLU A 113 5.40 -3.80 4.24
N PHE A 114 4.17 -4.31 4.14
CA PHE A 114 3.86 -5.73 4.00
C PHE A 114 4.64 -6.42 2.88
N SER A 115 4.83 -5.75 1.74
CA SER A 115 5.62 -6.29 0.62
C SER A 115 7.08 -6.55 1.02
N TYR A 116 7.67 -5.70 1.87
CA TYR A 116 9.03 -5.94 2.40
C TYR A 116 9.04 -7.11 3.38
N LEU A 117 8.06 -7.19 4.28
CA LEU A 117 7.92 -8.31 5.20
C LEU A 117 7.86 -9.65 4.45
N ILE A 118 7.00 -9.74 3.44
CA ILE A 118 6.87 -10.95 2.58
C ILE A 118 8.21 -11.27 1.91
N GLN A 119 8.87 -10.28 1.33
CA GLN A 119 10.17 -10.51 0.68
C GLN A 119 11.23 -11.01 1.67
N ASN A 120 11.29 -10.44 2.87
CA ASN A 120 12.24 -10.84 3.89
C ASN A 120 11.98 -12.27 4.39
N MET A 121 10.71 -12.62 4.68
CA MET A 121 10.36 -13.97 5.13
C MET A 121 10.58 -15.02 4.04
N VAL A 122 10.34 -14.71 2.76
CA VAL A 122 10.67 -15.64 1.67
C VAL A 122 12.17 -15.93 1.64
N ASN A 123 13.01 -14.93 1.89
CA ASN A 123 14.47 -15.11 1.93
C ASN A 123 14.95 -15.83 3.21
N GLY A 124 14.23 -15.71 4.32
CA GLY A 124 14.60 -16.27 5.63
C GLY A 124 13.99 -17.64 5.92
N ASP A 125 12.66 -17.73 5.87
CA ASP A 125 11.89 -18.94 6.20
C ASP A 125 11.58 -19.80 4.97
N GLY A 126 11.53 -19.19 3.79
CA GLY A 126 11.21 -19.85 2.52
C GLY A 126 9.78 -19.59 2.04
N ALA A 127 9.56 -19.77 0.74
CA ALA A 127 8.29 -19.43 0.09
C ALA A 127 7.10 -20.27 0.61
N GLU A 128 7.31 -21.53 0.98
CA GLU A 128 6.25 -22.41 1.48
C GLU A 128 5.65 -21.91 2.79
N ASP A 129 6.49 -21.52 3.75
CA ASP A 129 6.02 -21.02 5.05
C ASP A 129 5.34 -19.65 4.92
N VAL A 130 5.80 -18.81 3.98
CA VAL A 130 5.12 -17.56 3.65
C VAL A 130 3.76 -17.81 2.98
N ASP A 131 3.65 -18.80 2.10
CA ASP A 131 2.38 -19.17 1.49
C ASP A 131 1.36 -19.64 2.54
N ARG A 132 1.81 -20.49 3.47
CA ARG A 132 1.00 -20.93 4.62
C ARG A 132 0.59 -19.77 5.53
N LEU A 133 1.46 -18.78 5.72
CA LEU A 133 1.10 -17.53 6.42
C LEU A 133 -0.01 -16.78 5.69
N LEU A 134 0.13 -16.55 4.38
CA LEU A 134 -0.87 -15.84 3.58
C LEU A 134 -2.23 -16.55 3.62
N GLY A 135 -2.25 -17.88 3.51
CA GLY A 135 -3.46 -18.69 3.67
C GLY A 135 -4.07 -18.54 5.06
N SER A 136 -3.27 -18.60 6.11
CA SER A 136 -3.77 -18.41 7.48
C SER A 136 -4.30 -17.00 7.71
N MET A 137 -3.65 -15.97 7.16
CA MET A 137 -4.15 -14.61 7.21
C MET A 137 -5.50 -14.47 6.52
N ARG A 138 -5.73 -15.19 5.42
CA ARG A 138 -7.05 -15.25 4.78
C ARG A 138 -8.09 -15.84 5.73
N GLU A 139 -7.81 -16.98 6.33
CA GLU A 139 -8.71 -17.60 7.31
C GLU A 139 -8.97 -16.72 8.53
N TRP A 140 -7.98 -15.94 8.99
CA TRP A 140 -8.17 -14.99 10.08
C TRP A 140 -9.09 -13.84 9.71
N ARG A 141 -9.04 -13.36 8.45
CA ARG A 141 -9.99 -12.35 7.95
C ARG A 141 -11.41 -12.91 7.94
N GLU A 142 -11.59 -14.13 7.47
CA GLU A 142 -12.89 -14.84 7.49
C GLU A 142 -13.42 -15.03 8.92
N ALA A 143 -12.53 -15.27 9.88
CA ALA A 143 -12.86 -15.38 11.30
C ALA A 143 -13.10 -14.03 12.00
N GLY A 144 -12.96 -12.91 11.29
CA GLY A 144 -13.33 -11.57 11.77
C GLY A 144 -12.17 -10.62 12.09
N MET A 145 -10.92 -10.99 11.82
CA MET A 145 -9.78 -10.07 11.95
C MET A 145 -9.74 -9.08 10.78
N GLN A 146 -10.02 -7.82 11.05
CA GLN A 146 -9.86 -6.77 10.04
C GLN A 146 -8.38 -6.49 9.81
N MET A 147 -7.96 -6.33 8.55
CA MET A 147 -6.57 -6.11 8.19
C MET A 147 -6.38 -4.86 7.34
N LEU A 148 -5.39 -4.04 7.65
CA LEU A 148 -4.85 -3.01 6.77
C LEU A 148 -3.42 -3.38 6.39
N LEU A 149 -3.23 -3.84 5.16
CA LEU A 149 -1.91 -4.13 4.60
C LEU A 149 -1.45 -2.94 3.78
N THR A 150 -0.27 -2.40 4.08
CA THR A 150 0.31 -1.28 3.34
C THR A 150 1.60 -1.69 2.64
N GLY A 151 1.98 -0.97 1.59
CA GLY A 151 3.30 -1.14 1.01
C GLY A 151 3.65 -0.12 -0.04
N SER A 152 4.94 0.04 -0.25
CA SER A 152 5.50 0.86 -1.32
C SER A 152 5.79 0.09 -2.61
N ILE A 153 5.34 -1.15 -2.74
CA ILE A 153 5.41 -1.98 -3.96
C ILE A 153 4.17 -2.87 -3.98
N GLY A 154 3.60 -3.15 -5.15
CA GLY A 154 2.48 -4.07 -5.27
C GLY A 154 2.79 -5.48 -4.75
N VAL A 155 1.84 -6.03 -3.99
CA VAL A 155 1.96 -7.37 -3.41
C VAL A 155 1.67 -8.46 -4.44
N THR A 156 0.83 -8.17 -5.43
CA THR A 156 0.44 -9.15 -6.46
C THR A 156 1.64 -9.55 -7.32
N GLN A 157 2.41 -8.56 -7.79
CA GLN A 157 3.63 -8.84 -8.56
C GLN A 157 4.68 -9.57 -7.72
N LEU A 158 4.85 -9.17 -6.46
CA LEU A 158 5.77 -9.81 -5.53
C LEU A 158 5.40 -11.29 -5.34
N ALA A 159 4.12 -11.59 -5.07
CA ALA A 159 3.63 -12.94 -4.89
C ALA A 159 3.89 -13.82 -6.13
N ARG A 160 3.60 -13.31 -7.34
CA ARG A 160 3.91 -13.99 -8.61
C ARG A 160 5.40 -14.32 -8.74
N ARG A 161 6.27 -13.34 -8.48
CA ARG A 161 7.72 -13.51 -8.60
C ARG A 161 8.27 -14.57 -7.63
N GLN A 162 7.68 -14.67 -6.45
CA GLN A 162 8.09 -15.61 -5.42
C GLN A 162 7.37 -16.97 -5.50
N GLY A 163 6.50 -17.17 -6.50
CA GLY A 163 5.75 -18.42 -6.68
C GLY A 163 4.70 -18.68 -5.60
N LEU A 164 4.19 -17.62 -4.95
CA LEU A 164 3.15 -17.71 -3.92
C LEU A 164 1.77 -17.85 -4.58
N ASN A 165 0.84 -18.52 -3.88
CA ASN A 165 -0.53 -18.67 -4.33
C ASN A 165 -1.29 -17.33 -4.20
N LEU A 166 -1.71 -16.80 -5.35
CA LEU A 166 -2.43 -15.53 -5.44
C LEU A 166 -3.84 -15.60 -4.83
N GLU A 167 -4.44 -16.78 -4.72
CA GLU A 167 -5.78 -16.94 -4.15
C GLU A 167 -5.87 -16.45 -2.70
N HIS A 168 -4.75 -16.46 -1.97
CA HIS A 168 -4.67 -15.93 -0.61
C HIS A 168 -4.93 -14.41 -0.53
N LEU A 169 -4.83 -13.71 -1.66
CA LEU A 169 -5.01 -12.26 -1.80
C LEU A 169 -6.39 -11.86 -2.37
N ASN A 170 -7.21 -12.80 -2.87
CA ASN A 170 -8.43 -12.50 -3.62
C ASN A 170 -9.46 -11.65 -2.85
N ASP A 171 -9.54 -11.81 -1.54
CA ASP A 171 -10.54 -11.11 -0.70
C ASP A 171 -10.02 -9.75 -0.17
N LEU A 172 -8.84 -9.31 -0.63
CA LEU A 172 -8.29 -8.00 -0.27
C LEU A 172 -8.91 -6.92 -1.14
N GLN A 173 -9.51 -5.93 -0.49
CA GLN A 173 -9.96 -4.72 -1.17
C GLN A 173 -8.78 -3.79 -1.42
N GLN A 174 -8.62 -3.37 -2.67
CA GLN A 174 -7.65 -2.35 -3.00
C GLN A 174 -8.14 -0.99 -2.51
N PHE A 175 -7.28 -0.31 -1.76
CA PHE A 175 -7.49 1.06 -1.33
C PHE A 175 -6.32 1.90 -1.84
N SER A 176 -6.60 2.77 -2.82
CA SER A 176 -5.64 3.74 -3.33
C SER A 176 -5.73 5.04 -2.56
N VAL A 177 -4.60 5.70 -2.33
CA VAL A 177 -4.57 7.09 -1.84
C VAL A 177 -4.43 7.99 -3.06
N PRO A 178 -5.51 8.61 -3.54
CA PRO A 178 -5.45 9.47 -4.71
C PRO A 178 -4.73 10.78 -4.39
N GLU A 179 -4.46 11.57 -5.42
CA GLU A 179 -4.19 13.00 -5.24
C GLU A 179 -5.38 13.67 -4.54
N LEU A 180 -5.12 14.73 -3.78
CA LEU A 180 -6.20 15.59 -3.30
C LEU A 180 -6.95 16.16 -4.51
N THR A 181 -8.25 16.29 -4.38
CA THR A 181 -9.04 17.08 -5.32
C THR A 181 -8.60 18.55 -5.27
N ASP A 182 -8.90 19.31 -6.32
CA ASP A 182 -8.60 20.74 -6.35
C ASP A 182 -9.20 21.47 -5.13
N GLU A 183 -10.40 21.09 -4.68
CA GLU A 183 -11.04 21.66 -3.50
C GLU A 183 -10.34 21.27 -2.19
N GLU A 184 -10.01 20.00 -2.00
CA GLU A 184 -9.25 19.54 -0.82
C GLU A 184 -7.86 20.20 -0.77
N ALA A 185 -7.19 20.36 -1.91
CA ALA A 185 -5.91 21.05 -1.99
C ALA A 185 -6.03 22.54 -1.61
N ARG A 186 -7.09 23.22 -2.07
CA ARG A 186 -7.39 24.60 -1.67
C ARG A 186 -7.61 24.74 -0.18
N GLN A 187 -8.40 23.84 0.42
CA GLN A 187 -8.65 23.81 1.86
C GLN A 187 -7.37 23.52 2.66
N PHE A 188 -6.53 22.60 2.16
CA PHE A 188 -5.23 22.31 2.73
C PHE A 188 -4.33 23.55 2.74
N ILE A 189 -4.21 24.23 1.59
CA ILE A 189 -3.42 25.46 1.45
C ILE A 189 -3.95 26.55 2.39
N ALA A 190 -5.25 26.81 2.39
CA ALA A 190 -5.87 27.82 3.24
C ALA A 190 -5.62 27.56 4.73
N SER A 191 -5.70 26.30 5.16
CA SER A 191 -5.41 25.92 6.55
C SER A 191 -3.93 26.15 6.90
N ALA A 192 -3.02 25.81 5.98
CA ALA A 192 -1.58 25.96 6.18
C ALA A 192 -1.11 27.43 6.14
N THR A 193 -1.80 28.30 5.42
CA THR A 193 -1.43 29.72 5.24
C THR A 193 -2.29 30.69 6.04
N TYR A 194 -3.18 30.19 6.91
CA TYR A 194 -4.06 31.00 7.77
C TYR A 194 -3.31 32.13 8.50
N ARG A 195 -2.08 31.87 8.98
CA ARG A 195 -1.26 32.86 9.70
C ARG A 195 -0.66 33.95 8.80
N ALA A 196 -0.61 33.76 7.48
CA ALA A 196 -0.21 34.81 6.55
C ALA A 196 -1.20 36.00 6.57
N GLY A 197 -2.46 35.73 6.94
CA GLY A 197 -3.55 36.69 6.87
C GLY A 197 -3.64 37.32 5.48
N PRO A 198 -3.61 38.66 5.35
CA PRO A 198 -3.77 39.35 4.06
C PRO A 198 -2.60 39.15 3.10
N ARG A 199 -1.47 38.58 3.53
CA ARG A 199 -0.31 38.33 2.66
C ARG A 199 -0.56 37.17 1.70
N TRP A 200 -1.40 36.22 2.08
CA TRP A 200 -1.81 35.13 1.20
C TRP A 200 -3.18 35.44 0.61
N THR A 201 -3.23 35.64 -0.70
CA THR A 201 -4.47 35.96 -1.42
C THR A 201 -4.88 34.81 -2.32
N GLU A 202 -6.08 34.89 -2.90
CA GLU A 202 -6.55 33.89 -3.86
C GLU A 202 -5.59 33.71 -5.05
N LYS A 203 -4.96 34.79 -5.52
CA LYS A 203 -3.92 34.73 -6.56
C LYS A 203 -2.71 33.88 -6.15
N HIS A 204 -2.36 33.85 -4.86
CA HIS A 204 -1.30 32.97 -4.38
C HIS A 204 -1.75 31.52 -4.46
N THR A 205 -2.97 31.19 -4.02
CA THR A 205 -3.52 29.83 -4.12
C THR A 205 -3.56 29.35 -5.57
N GLU A 206 -4.07 30.17 -6.50
CA GLU A 206 -4.11 29.84 -7.93
C GLU A 206 -2.71 29.62 -8.51
N ALA A 207 -1.77 30.54 -8.27
CA ALA A 207 -0.40 30.41 -8.75
C ALA A 207 0.31 29.18 -8.15
N PHE A 208 0.07 28.90 -6.87
CA PHE A 208 0.66 27.75 -6.18
C PHE A 208 0.17 26.43 -6.80
N MET A 209 -1.15 26.30 -6.98
CA MET A 209 -1.75 25.11 -7.58
C MET A 209 -1.31 24.91 -9.02
N ALA A 210 -1.13 25.99 -9.79
CA ALA A 210 -0.64 25.92 -11.16
C ALA A 210 0.78 25.33 -11.26
N GLU A 211 1.62 25.56 -10.25
CA GLU A 211 2.98 25.02 -10.20
C GLU A 211 3.06 23.58 -9.66
N CYS A 212 2.06 23.13 -8.92
CA CYS A 212 1.99 21.77 -8.39
C CYS A 212 1.75 20.75 -9.51
N SER A 213 2.78 19.96 -9.84
CA SER A 213 2.69 18.89 -10.83
C SER A 213 1.84 17.69 -10.40
N ALA A 214 1.54 17.58 -9.11
CA ALA A 214 0.51 16.71 -8.52
C ALA A 214 0.05 17.31 -7.19
N LEU A 215 -1.18 16.99 -6.79
CA LEU A 215 -1.80 17.43 -5.55
C LEU A 215 -1.64 16.41 -4.43
N TYR A 216 -0.48 15.76 -4.37
CA TYR A 216 -0.11 14.94 -3.22
C TYR A 216 0.31 15.82 -2.04
N PRO A 217 0.03 15.41 -0.79
CA PRO A 217 0.42 16.18 0.39
C PRO A 217 1.90 16.57 0.45
N CYS A 218 2.81 15.73 -0.03
CA CYS A 218 4.24 16.06 -0.04
C CYS A 218 4.59 17.24 -0.96
N PHE A 219 3.93 17.37 -2.12
CA PHE A 219 4.11 18.49 -3.04
C PHE A 219 3.58 19.78 -2.42
N LEU A 220 2.39 19.72 -1.82
CA LEU A 220 1.80 20.87 -1.14
C LEU A 220 2.68 21.33 0.04
N VAL A 221 3.07 20.41 0.91
CA VAL A 221 3.90 20.74 2.08
C VAL A 221 5.26 21.29 1.67
N LYS A 222 5.98 20.63 0.75
CA LYS A 222 7.29 21.11 0.30
C LYS A 222 7.18 22.45 -0.42
N GLY A 223 6.20 22.60 -1.30
CA GLY A 223 5.95 23.86 -1.99
C GLY A 223 5.70 24.99 -0.99
N LEU A 224 4.78 24.79 -0.04
CA LEU A 224 4.42 25.78 0.98
C LEU A 224 5.61 26.17 1.86
N GLN A 225 6.46 25.20 2.21
CA GLN A 225 7.71 25.45 2.95
C GLN A 225 8.69 26.33 2.17
N GLU A 226 8.84 26.10 0.86
CA GLU A 226 9.79 26.85 0.03
C GLU A 226 9.29 28.26 -0.34
N VAL A 227 7.99 28.44 -0.55
CA VAL A 227 7.40 29.75 -0.86
C VAL A 227 7.13 30.59 0.40
N GLY A 228 7.00 29.95 1.57
CA GLY A 228 6.72 30.56 2.86
C GLY A 228 5.23 30.64 3.17
N THR A 229 4.83 30.21 4.39
CA THR A 229 3.42 30.21 4.82
C THR A 229 3.00 31.39 5.68
N GLU A 230 3.92 32.11 6.33
CA GLU A 230 3.63 33.33 7.12
C GLU A 230 4.06 34.61 6.38
N TYR A 231 5.10 34.49 5.56
CA TYR A 231 5.68 35.55 4.73
C TYR A 231 5.94 34.98 3.32
N PRO A 232 4.87 34.78 2.52
CA PRO A 232 5.02 34.21 1.19
C PRO A 232 5.79 35.16 0.26
N VAL A 233 6.57 34.58 -0.65
CA VAL A 233 7.06 35.30 -1.84
C VAL A 233 5.89 35.68 -2.76
N THR A 234 6.11 36.56 -3.74
CA THR A 234 5.01 36.98 -4.63
C THR A 234 4.59 35.83 -5.57
N PRO A 235 3.34 35.79 -6.06
CA PRO A 235 2.86 34.73 -6.95
C PRO A 235 3.73 34.55 -8.20
N GLU A 236 4.28 35.64 -8.73
CA GLU A 236 5.15 35.64 -9.92
C GLU A 236 6.48 34.92 -9.67
N GLN A 237 6.90 34.78 -8.41
CA GLN A 237 8.14 34.11 -8.02
C GLN A 237 7.96 32.59 -7.84
N PHE A 238 6.72 32.08 -7.75
CA PHE A 238 6.46 30.67 -7.46
C PHE A 238 7.06 29.75 -8.51
N ALA A 239 6.94 30.08 -9.80
CA ALA A 239 7.52 29.28 -10.88
C ALA A 239 9.02 29.03 -10.68
N ASN A 240 9.77 30.09 -10.35
CA ASN A 240 11.20 30.01 -10.08
C ASN A 240 11.51 29.20 -8.81
N VAL A 241 10.74 29.39 -7.74
CA VAL A 241 10.90 28.61 -6.50
C VAL A 241 10.66 27.12 -6.76
N PHE A 242 9.58 26.77 -7.47
CA PHE A 242 9.24 25.40 -7.79
C PHE A 242 10.29 24.75 -8.69
N GLU A 243 10.74 25.45 -9.74
CA GLU A 243 11.77 24.97 -10.64
C GLU A 243 13.10 24.68 -9.94
N LEU A 244 13.53 25.55 -9.03
CA LEU A 244 14.85 25.42 -8.40
C LEU A 244 14.85 24.55 -7.14
N ARG A 245 13.72 24.45 -6.42
CA ARG A 245 13.71 23.88 -5.05
C ARG A 245 12.70 22.77 -4.79
N VAL A 246 11.61 22.71 -5.56
CA VAL A 246 10.55 21.72 -5.33
C VAL A 246 10.64 20.58 -6.33
N ARG A 247 10.61 20.88 -7.63
CA ARG A 247 10.61 19.88 -8.70
C ARG A 247 11.90 19.04 -8.73
N PRO A 248 13.12 19.58 -8.56
CA PRO A 248 14.34 18.77 -8.64
C PRO A 248 14.39 17.66 -7.58
N ASP A 249 13.88 17.92 -6.38
CA ASP A 249 13.78 16.94 -5.29
C ASP A 249 12.64 15.94 -5.56
N LEU A 250 11.41 16.44 -5.66
CA LEU A 250 10.24 15.56 -5.72
C LEU A 250 10.09 14.85 -7.07
N HIS A 251 10.30 15.52 -8.21
CA HIS A 251 10.14 14.86 -9.51
C HIS A 251 11.19 13.78 -9.70
N ALA A 252 12.44 14.02 -9.29
CA ALA A 252 13.50 13.02 -9.38
C ALA A 252 13.14 11.77 -8.55
N ASP A 253 12.73 11.97 -7.30
CA ASP A 253 12.32 10.87 -6.40
C ASP A 253 11.13 10.08 -6.98
N PHE A 254 10.06 10.75 -7.41
CA PHE A 254 8.88 10.07 -7.96
C PHE A 254 9.19 9.35 -9.28
N TYR A 255 9.96 9.95 -10.19
CA TYR A 255 10.34 9.28 -11.44
C TYR A 255 11.28 8.10 -11.19
N GLU A 256 12.18 8.19 -10.21
CA GLU A 256 13.00 7.05 -9.79
C GLU A 256 12.12 5.93 -9.22
N GLN A 257 11.10 6.26 -8.42
CA GLN A 257 10.14 5.27 -7.92
C GLN A 257 9.39 4.57 -9.06
N PHE A 258 8.86 5.31 -10.03
CA PHE A 258 8.20 4.72 -11.20
C PHE A 258 9.15 3.86 -12.03
N ASN A 259 10.39 4.33 -12.26
CA ASN A 259 11.41 3.56 -12.97
C ASN A 259 11.73 2.24 -12.24
N LYS A 260 11.93 2.29 -10.91
CA LYS A 260 12.19 1.10 -10.09
C LYS A 260 11.02 0.12 -10.15
N ARG A 261 9.79 0.60 -10.05
CA ARG A 261 8.58 -0.24 -10.14
C ARG A 261 8.43 -0.85 -11.53
N PHE A 262 8.53 -0.04 -12.57
CA PHE A 262 8.40 -0.52 -13.95
C PHE A 262 9.50 -1.54 -14.28
N HIS A 263 10.72 -1.37 -13.76
CA HIS A 263 11.80 -2.34 -13.91
C HIS A 263 11.42 -3.73 -13.37
N GLN A 264 10.57 -3.83 -12.34
CA GLN A 264 10.15 -5.12 -11.79
C GLN A 264 9.33 -5.94 -12.81
N TYR A 265 8.64 -5.29 -13.74
CA TYR A 265 7.92 -5.96 -14.82
C TYR A 265 8.84 -6.65 -15.83
N ARG A 266 10.16 -6.38 -15.81
CA ARG A 266 11.14 -7.13 -16.61
C ARG A 266 11.33 -8.57 -16.14
N SER A 267 10.84 -8.92 -14.95
CA SER A 267 10.79 -10.31 -14.48
C SER A 267 9.68 -11.13 -15.14
N LEU A 268 8.70 -10.48 -15.77
CA LEU A 268 7.67 -11.15 -16.56
C LEU A 268 8.26 -11.66 -17.87
N SER A 269 7.57 -12.60 -18.53
CA SER A 269 7.96 -13.01 -19.87
C SER A 269 7.90 -11.81 -20.83
N ARG A 270 8.78 -11.81 -21.85
CA ARG A 270 8.77 -10.75 -22.88
C ARG A 270 7.39 -10.60 -23.51
N ASN A 271 6.70 -11.73 -23.75
CA ASN A 271 5.37 -11.76 -24.32
C ASN A 271 4.34 -11.05 -23.42
N GLU A 272 4.36 -11.28 -22.10
CA GLU A 272 3.47 -10.57 -21.17
C GLU A 272 3.75 -9.07 -21.14
N LEU A 273 5.04 -8.69 -21.06
CA LEU A 273 5.40 -7.28 -21.00
C LEU A 273 4.95 -6.51 -22.25
N THR A 274 5.22 -7.04 -23.45
CA THR A 274 4.91 -6.36 -24.71
C THR A 274 3.49 -6.61 -25.22
N GLY A 275 2.88 -7.72 -24.84
CA GLY A 275 1.55 -8.14 -25.30
C GLY A 275 0.42 -7.72 -24.38
N LEU A 276 0.70 -7.44 -23.10
CA LEU A 276 -0.31 -7.14 -22.09
C LEU A 276 -0.04 -5.83 -21.34
N ILE A 277 1.11 -5.74 -20.64
CA ILE A 277 1.41 -4.60 -19.76
C ILE A 277 1.57 -3.29 -20.54
N LEU A 278 2.49 -3.25 -21.50
CA LEU A 278 2.78 -2.04 -22.28
C LEU A 278 1.59 -1.55 -23.11
N PRO A 279 0.83 -2.42 -23.81
CA PRO A 279 -0.36 -1.99 -24.54
C PRO A 279 -1.43 -1.38 -23.63
N ALA A 280 -1.76 -2.04 -22.51
CA ALA A 280 -2.75 -1.53 -21.56
C ALA A 280 -2.31 -0.18 -20.98
N LEU A 281 -1.05 -0.10 -20.53
CA LEU A 281 -0.48 1.13 -19.98
C LEU A 281 -0.46 2.26 -21.02
N LYS A 282 -0.09 1.97 -22.28
CA LYS A 282 -0.11 2.94 -23.37
C LYS A 282 -1.51 3.53 -23.56
N THR A 283 -2.52 2.67 -23.70
CA THR A 283 -3.90 3.13 -23.92
C THR A 283 -4.34 4.06 -22.80
N ILE A 284 -4.15 3.65 -21.54
CA ILE A 284 -4.49 4.44 -20.35
C ILE A 284 -3.74 5.77 -20.31
N MET A 285 -2.45 5.80 -20.66
CA MET A 285 -1.60 6.99 -20.59
C MET A 285 -1.79 7.96 -21.77
N THR A 286 -2.41 7.53 -22.87
CA THR A 286 -2.60 8.38 -24.05
C THR A 286 -4.04 8.85 -24.25
N ALA A 287 -4.99 8.31 -23.50
CA ALA A 287 -6.38 8.75 -23.55
C ALA A 287 -6.52 10.21 -23.06
N GLU A 288 -7.40 10.99 -23.70
CA GLU A 288 -7.73 12.36 -23.26
C GLU A 288 -8.61 12.36 -21.99
N GLY A 289 -9.23 11.23 -21.67
CA GLY A 289 -10.06 11.02 -20.48
C GLY A 289 -9.86 9.62 -19.91
N SER A 290 -10.93 9.04 -19.37
CA SER A 290 -10.92 7.64 -18.95
C SER A 290 -11.21 6.68 -20.10
N THR A 291 -10.56 5.53 -20.11
CA THR A 291 -10.77 4.42 -21.06
C THR A 291 -11.67 3.37 -20.44
N GLU A 292 -12.74 2.99 -21.10
CA GLU A 292 -13.57 1.86 -20.65
C GLU A 292 -12.80 0.54 -20.76
N GLN A 293 -12.95 -0.37 -19.79
CA GLN A 293 -12.21 -1.63 -19.77
C GLN A 293 -12.40 -2.47 -21.05
N GLY A 294 -13.58 -2.42 -21.66
CA GLY A 294 -13.88 -3.11 -22.92
C GLY A 294 -12.98 -2.68 -24.08
N GLU A 295 -12.51 -1.43 -24.07
CA GLU A 295 -11.63 -0.85 -25.11
C GLU A 295 -10.17 -1.30 -24.96
N LEU A 296 -9.77 -1.80 -23.80
CA LEU A 296 -8.43 -2.32 -23.59
C LEU A 296 -8.26 -3.62 -24.40
N LEU A 297 -7.36 -3.61 -25.38
CA LEU A 297 -7.13 -4.75 -26.25
C LEU A 297 -6.44 -5.90 -25.49
N VAL A 298 -7.02 -7.09 -25.57
CA VAL A 298 -6.34 -8.34 -25.19
C VAL A 298 -5.94 -9.05 -26.48
N ARG A 299 -4.69 -9.46 -26.56
CA ARG A 299 -4.15 -10.19 -27.71
C ARG A 299 -3.85 -11.62 -27.28
N GLU A 300 -4.13 -12.57 -28.16
CA GLU A 300 -3.69 -13.96 -28.00
C GLU A 300 -2.17 -14.00 -27.70
N PRO A 301 -1.71 -14.83 -26.74
CA PRO A 301 -2.45 -15.88 -26.03
C PRO A 301 -3.10 -15.43 -24.70
N PHE A 302 -3.19 -14.13 -24.42
CA PHE A 302 -3.71 -13.63 -23.15
C PHE A 302 -5.23 -13.62 -23.10
N THR A 303 -5.76 -13.75 -21.89
CA THR A 303 -7.19 -13.73 -21.58
C THR A 303 -7.59 -12.42 -20.88
N ARG A 304 -8.88 -12.22 -20.66
CA ARG A 304 -9.36 -11.10 -19.82
C ARG A 304 -8.91 -11.21 -18.38
N VAL A 305 -8.80 -12.43 -17.85
CA VAL A 305 -8.29 -12.67 -16.49
C VAL A 305 -6.84 -12.19 -16.38
N ASP A 306 -6.01 -12.47 -17.39
CA ASP A 306 -4.62 -11.98 -17.41
C ASP A 306 -4.58 -10.45 -17.41
N LEU A 307 -5.44 -9.81 -18.19
CA LEU A 307 -5.55 -8.35 -18.19
C LEU A 307 -5.97 -7.80 -16.83
N ASP A 308 -6.95 -8.40 -16.16
CA ASP A 308 -7.40 -7.96 -14.84
C ASP A 308 -6.25 -8.03 -13.82
N VAL A 309 -5.46 -9.11 -13.85
CA VAL A 309 -4.25 -9.24 -13.01
C VAL A 309 -3.23 -8.15 -13.34
N ALA A 310 -2.96 -7.93 -14.63
CA ALA A 310 -2.05 -6.88 -15.09
C ALA A 310 -2.49 -5.47 -14.64
N LEU A 311 -3.77 -5.17 -14.77
CA LEU A 311 -4.35 -3.90 -14.35
C LEU A 311 -4.30 -3.74 -12.83
N GLY A 312 -4.57 -4.80 -12.06
CA GLY A 312 -4.40 -4.82 -10.62
C GLY A 312 -2.95 -4.50 -10.20
N MET A 313 -1.96 -5.07 -10.87
CA MET A 313 -0.54 -4.76 -10.65
C MET A 313 -0.23 -3.28 -10.94
N LEU A 314 -0.73 -2.75 -12.07
CA LEU A 314 -0.54 -1.34 -12.44
C LEU A 314 -1.17 -0.38 -11.42
N VAL A 315 -2.31 -0.74 -10.82
CA VAL A 315 -2.95 0.04 -9.75
C VAL A 315 -2.13 0.00 -8.47
N GLU A 316 -1.71 -1.18 -8.02
CA GLU A 316 -0.89 -1.32 -6.81
C GLU A 316 0.44 -0.54 -6.91
N ASP A 317 1.02 -0.52 -8.11
CA ASP A 317 2.24 0.23 -8.41
C ASP A 317 2.00 1.70 -8.75
N GLY A 318 0.76 2.19 -8.73
CA GLY A 318 0.39 3.59 -8.87
C GLY A 318 0.50 4.14 -10.30
N PHE A 319 0.63 3.27 -11.30
CA PHE A 319 0.62 3.67 -12.71
C PHE A 319 -0.80 3.98 -13.19
N ALA A 320 -1.79 3.22 -12.75
CA ALA A 320 -3.18 3.34 -13.18
C ALA A 320 -4.13 3.50 -11.97
N HIS A 321 -5.33 3.97 -12.26
CA HIS A 321 -6.46 4.00 -11.33
C HIS A 321 -7.74 3.72 -12.12
N PHE A 322 -8.74 3.14 -11.48
CA PHE A 322 -10.05 2.95 -12.09
C PHE A 322 -11.18 3.45 -11.20
N SER A 323 -12.26 3.87 -11.84
CA SER A 323 -13.57 4.08 -11.21
C SER A 323 -14.56 3.08 -11.79
N GLU A 324 -15.55 2.71 -10.99
CA GLU A 324 -16.64 1.83 -11.40
C GLU A 324 -17.95 2.61 -11.36
N ASP A 325 -18.76 2.50 -12.42
CA ASP A 325 -20.09 3.11 -12.46
C ASP A 325 -21.15 2.23 -11.77
N ARG A 326 -22.42 2.65 -11.81
CA ARG A 326 -23.52 1.91 -11.19
C ARG A 326 -23.83 0.58 -11.87
N GLU A 327 -23.40 0.41 -13.11
CA GLU A 327 -23.63 -0.79 -13.92
C GLU A 327 -22.48 -1.78 -13.77
N GLY A 328 -21.41 -1.40 -13.06
CA GLY A 328 -20.22 -2.22 -12.88
C GLY A 328 -19.17 -2.02 -13.99
N ASN A 329 -19.35 -1.04 -14.89
CA ASN A 329 -18.38 -0.76 -15.92
C ASN A 329 -17.18 -0.03 -15.33
N ARG A 330 -15.97 -0.49 -15.68
CA ARG A 330 -14.72 0.06 -15.17
C ARG A 330 -14.10 1.03 -16.16
N PHE A 331 -13.70 2.19 -15.65
CA PHE A 331 -13.10 3.28 -16.40
C PHE A 331 -11.71 3.56 -15.87
N TRP A 332 -10.70 3.42 -16.73
CA TRP A 332 -9.28 3.46 -16.39
C TRP A 332 -8.66 4.80 -16.77
N LYS A 333 -7.78 5.32 -15.91
CA LYS A 333 -7.03 6.56 -16.14
C LYS A 333 -5.63 6.46 -15.53
N PRO A 334 -4.70 7.37 -15.87
CA PRO A 334 -3.41 7.45 -15.18
C PRO A 334 -3.64 7.56 -13.66
N GLY A 335 -2.83 6.85 -12.88
CA GLY A 335 -2.96 6.84 -11.42
C GLY A 335 -2.71 8.21 -10.78
N SER A 336 -1.99 9.08 -11.50
CA SER A 336 -1.73 10.48 -11.12
C SER A 336 -1.22 11.29 -12.30
N ARG A 337 -1.20 12.62 -12.14
CA ARG A 337 -0.52 13.56 -13.05
C ARG A 337 0.97 13.21 -13.20
N LEU A 338 1.61 12.74 -12.12
CA LEU A 338 3.01 12.28 -12.17
C LEU A 338 3.20 10.99 -12.97
N ALA A 339 2.27 10.05 -12.90
CA ALA A 339 2.34 8.82 -13.69
C ALA A 339 2.26 9.13 -15.20
N HIS A 340 1.38 10.07 -15.57
CA HIS A 340 1.28 10.59 -16.94
C HIS A 340 2.55 11.31 -17.40
N ASN A 341 3.08 12.20 -16.57
CA ASN A 341 4.31 12.94 -16.87
C ASN A 341 5.53 12.01 -16.97
N TRP A 342 5.59 10.99 -16.11
CA TRP A 342 6.60 9.94 -16.18
C TRP A 342 6.51 9.20 -17.52
N TRP A 343 5.33 8.77 -17.94
CA TRP A 343 5.13 8.06 -19.21
C TRP A 343 5.68 8.83 -20.41
N ARG A 344 5.36 10.14 -20.50
CA ARG A 344 5.86 11.04 -21.56
C ARG A 344 7.39 11.15 -21.58
N ARG A 345 8.05 10.98 -20.43
CA ARG A 345 9.51 11.05 -20.29
C ARG A 345 10.19 9.71 -20.49
N ALA A 346 9.53 8.61 -20.14
CA ALA A 346 10.13 7.29 -20.05
C ALA A 346 10.51 6.68 -21.41
N LYS A 347 9.97 7.21 -22.53
CA LYS A 347 10.26 6.76 -23.91
C LYS A 347 10.19 5.23 -24.06
N LEU A 348 9.15 4.63 -23.48
CA LEU A 348 8.96 3.17 -23.44
C LEU A 348 8.38 2.58 -24.74
N LEU A 349 8.26 3.40 -25.78
CA LEU A 349 7.74 3.05 -27.10
C LEU A 349 8.59 3.66 -28.20
#